data_AF-G7VBB2-F1
#
_entry.id   AF-G7VBB2-F1
#
_cell.length_a   1.000
_cell.length_b   1.000
_cell.length_c   1.000
_cell.angle_alpha   90.00
_cell.angle_beta   90.00
_cell.angle_gamma   90.00
#
_symmetry.space_group_name_H-M   'P 1'
#
loop_
_entity.id
_entity.type
_entity.pdbx_description
1 polymer ?
#
loop_
_entity_poly.entity_id
_entity_poly.type
_entity_poly.pdbx_seq_one_letter_code
_entity_poly.pdbx_strand_id
1 'polypeptide(L)'
;MRGSTERLVLIIGAFIMIIGMPAVIIAAMALGYIPLGKALSTHPLVIIPYAFVKIGWGLVWAIVAVDWVVHGSHGMRRILGELVKSEKGRRILDFITNAVMVVTGVVMFYVLVFVT
;
A
#
# COMPACT_ATOMS: atom_id res chain seq x y z
N MET A 1 9.31 9.31 -16.46
CA MET A 1 10.11 9.83 -15.32
C MET A 1 11.50 9.21 -15.38
N ARG A 2 12.55 9.82 -14.82
CA ARG A 2 13.88 9.19 -14.77
C ARG A 2 13.79 7.98 -13.82
N GLY A 3 14.37 6.84 -14.17
CA GLY A 3 14.29 5.62 -13.35
C GLY A 3 14.82 5.77 -11.91
N SER A 4 15.62 6.81 -11.61
CA SER A 4 16.05 7.12 -10.24
C SER A 4 14.92 7.73 -9.39
N THR A 5 14.01 8.49 -10.00
CA THR A 5 12.88 9.12 -9.31
C THR A 5 11.84 8.07 -8.90
N GLU A 6 11.55 7.10 -9.77
CA GLU A 6 10.65 5.99 -9.46
C GLU A 6 11.18 5.14 -8.30
N ARG A 7 12.47 4.81 -8.31
CA ARG A 7 13.10 4.11 -7.17
C ARG A 7 13.02 4.91 -5.87
N LEU A 8 13.25 6.22 -5.93
CA LEU A 8 13.19 7.05 -4.73
C LEU A 8 11.77 7.07 -4.13
N VAL A 9 10.75 7.22 -4.96
CA VAL A 9 9.34 7.16 -4.53
C VAL A 9 9.04 5.82 -3.89
N LEU A 10 9.48 4.72 -4.51
CA LEU A 10 9.30 3.39 -3.93
C LEU A 10 10.02 3.25 -2.58
N ILE A 11 11.27 3.68 -2.48
CA ILE A 11 12.02 3.59 -1.21
C ILE A 11 11.35 4.41 -0.11
N ILE A 12 10.87 5.61 -0.41
CA ILE A 12 10.15 6.47 0.55
C ILE A 12 8.84 5.79 0.99
N GLY A 13 8.05 5.28 0.03
CA GLY A 13 6.82 4.55 0.32
C GLY A 13 7.07 3.33 1.22
N ALA A 14 8.07 2.52 0.90
CA ALA A 14 8.48 1.39 1.73
C ALA A 14 8.89 1.80 3.16
N PHE A 15 9.60 2.91 3.31
CA PHE A 15 10.00 3.42 4.62
C PHE A 15 8.79 3.90 5.46
N ILE A 16 7.85 4.59 4.81
CA ILE A 16 6.57 4.98 5.42
C ILE A 16 5.79 3.74 5.86
N MET A 17 5.79 2.66 5.07
CA MET A 17 5.11 1.42 5.47
C MET A 17 5.76 0.78 6.70
N ILE A 18 7.08 0.62 6.69
CA ILE A 18 7.82 -0.09 7.76
C ILE A 18 7.74 0.67 9.09
N ILE A 19 7.83 2.00 9.07
CA ILE A 19 7.89 2.82 10.29
C ILE A 19 6.55 3.46 10.61
N GLY A 20 5.88 4.00 9.60
CA GLY A 20 4.61 4.73 9.76
C GLY A 20 3.47 3.83 10.22
N MET A 21 3.33 2.62 9.68
CA MET A 21 2.23 1.72 10.10
C MET A 21 2.33 1.33 11.58
N PRO A 22 3.49 0.86 12.10
CA PRO A 22 3.64 0.62 13.53
C PRO A 22 3.48 1.88 14.37
N ALA A 23 4.04 3.02 13.93
CA ALA A 23 3.94 4.27 14.67
C ALA A 23 2.49 4.73 14.87
N VAL A 24 1.65 4.58 13.84
CA VAL A 24 0.22 4.94 13.91
C VAL A 24 -0.56 4.00 14.83
N ILE A 25 -0.27 2.70 14.82
CA ILE A 25 -0.88 1.77 15.78
C ILE A 25 -0.47 2.14 17.22
N ILE A 26 0.82 2.41 17.46
CA ILE A 26 1.33 2.82 18.78
C ILE A 26 0.67 4.12 19.23
N ALA A 27 0.57 5.12 18.35
CA ALA A 27 -0.11 6.37 18.64
C ALA A 27 -1.59 6.16 18.98
N ALA A 28 -2.30 5.33 18.21
CA ALA A 28 -3.71 5.01 18.47
C ALA A 28 -3.91 4.26 19.80
N MET A 29 -2.95 3.42 20.21
CA MET A 29 -2.95 2.79 21.54
C MET A 29 -2.67 3.81 22.65
N ALA A 30 -1.65 4.66 22.48
CA ALA A 30 -1.26 5.68 23.46
C ALA A 30 -2.38 6.71 23.71
N LEU A 31 -3.15 7.04 22.67
CA LEU A 31 -4.31 7.93 22.75
C LEU A 31 -5.59 7.23 23.27
N GLY A 32 -5.52 5.93 23.57
CA GLY A 32 -6.65 5.16 24.12
C GLY A 32 -7.71 4.73 23.10
N TYR A 33 -7.48 4.91 21.80
CA TYR A 33 -8.43 4.50 20.75
C TYR A 33 -8.42 2.98 20.49
N ILE A 34 -7.29 2.32 20.75
CA ILE A 34 -7.12 0.88 20.52
C ILE A 34 -6.56 0.23 21.79
N PRO A 35 -7.28 -0.74 22.40
CA PRO A 35 -6.73 -1.56 23.47
C PRO A 35 -5.60 -2.45 22.94
N LEU A 36 -4.51 -2.60 23.71
CA LEU A 36 -3.36 -3.45 23.35
C LEU A 36 -3.77 -4.88 22.98
N GLY A 37 -4.68 -5.49 23.75
CA GLY A 37 -5.17 -6.84 23.47
C GLY A 37 -5.85 -6.96 22.11
N LYS A 38 -6.57 -5.92 21.65
CA LYS A 38 -7.16 -5.89 20.31
C LYS A 38 -6.10 -5.63 19.23
N ALA A 39 -5.13 -4.77 19.49
CA ALA A 39 -4.03 -4.51 18.55
C ALA A 39 -3.24 -5.78 18.21
N LEU A 40 -3.02 -6.65 19.20
CA LEU A 40 -2.24 -7.88 19.03
C LEU A 40 -3.05 -9.07 18.48
N SER A 41 -4.38 -9.07 18.62
CA SER A 41 -5.26 -10.16 18.18
C SER A 41 -5.97 -9.89 16.84
N THR A 42 -6.00 -8.64 16.39
CA THR A 42 -6.66 -8.26 15.14
C THR A 42 -5.70 -8.35 13.97
N HIS A 43 -6.20 -8.83 12.83
CA HIS A 43 -5.41 -8.92 11.61
C HIS A 43 -4.84 -7.54 11.21
N PRO A 44 -3.54 -7.45 10.81
CA PRO A 44 -2.91 -6.18 10.43
C PRO A 44 -3.69 -5.38 9.38
N LEU A 45 -4.21 -6.07 8.35
CA LEU A 45 -5.01 -5.45 7.28
C LEU A 45 -6.32 -4.78 7.76
N VAL A 46 -6.74 -5.04 8.99
CA VAL A 46 -7.95 -4.44 9.59
C VAL A 46 -7.55 -3.40 10.64
N ILE A 47 -6.57 -3.70 11.49
CA ILE A 47 -6.20 -2.80 12.59
C ILE A 47 -5.46 -1.54 12.11
N ILE A 48 -4.63 -1.66 11.06
CA ILE A 48 -3.90 -0.53 10.49
C ILE A 48 -4.87 0.53 9.94
N PRO A 49 -5.78 0.23 8.99
CA PRO A 49 -6.74 1.21 8.49
C PRO A 49 -7.56 1.85 9.62
N TYR A 50 -8.03 1.03 10.57
CA TYR A 50 -8.77 1.52 11.72
C TYR A 50 -7.98 2.52 12.55
N ALA A 51 -6.71 2.24 12.84
CA ALA A 51 -5.83 3.14 13.59
C ALA A 51 -5.67 4.49 12.90
N PHE A 52 -5.40 4.50 11.59
CA PHE A 52 -5.29 5.74 10.80
C PHE A 52 -6.57 6.56 10.84
N VAL A 53 -7.74 5.94 10.66
CA VAL A 53 -9.03 6.65 10.69
C VAL A 53 -9.30 7.24 12.08
N LYS A 54 -9.04 6.49 13.15
CA LYS A 54 -9.29 6.95 14.53
C LYS A 54 -8.45 8.15 14.96
N ILE A 55 -7.23 8.29 14.43
CA ILE A 55 -6.37 9.45 14.70
C ILE A 55 -6.59 10.61 13.72
N GLY A 56 -7.61 10.52 12.86
CA GLY A 56 -7.94 11.56 11.87
C GLY A 56 -7.04 11.56 10.62
N TRP A 57 -6.29 10.49 10.39
CA TRP A 57 -5.34 10.36 9.27
C TRP A 57 -5.86 9.44 8.15
N GLY A 58 -7.18 9.35 7.98
CA GLY A 58 -7.81 8.50 6.95
C GLY A 58 -7.33 8.80 5.53
N LEU A 59 -7.09 10.08 5.20
CA LEU A 59 -6.54 10.47 3.90
C LEU A 59 -5.09 9.97 3.70
N VAL A 60 -4.28 10.00 4.76
CA VAL A 60 -2.91 9.46 4.72
C VAL A 60 -2.97 7.95 4.50
N TRP A 61 -3.91 7.25 5.16
CA TRP A 61 -4.15 5.84 4.90
C TRP A 61 -4.51 5.56 3.44
N ALA A 62 -5.42 6.35 2.84
CA ALA A 62 -5.76 6.18 1.43
C ALA A 62 -4.53 6.29 0.52
N ILE A 63 -3.64 7.25 0.78
CA ILE A 63 -2.39 7.42 0.03
C ILE A 63 -1.45 6.22 0.23
N VAL A 64 -1.25 5.78 1.48
CA VAL A 64 -0.40 4.62 1.80
C VAL A 64 -0.95 3.35 1.16
N ALA A 65 -2.26 3.20 1.12
CA ALA A 65 -2.92 2.04 0.53
C ALA A 65 -2.74 2.00 -1.00
N VAL A 66 -2.75 3.16 -1.67
CA VAL A 66 -2.39 3.27 -3.10
C VAL A 66 -0.91 2.95 -3.32
N ASP A 67 -0.03 3.47 -2.49
CA ASP A 67 1.41 3.17 -2.57
C ASP A 67 1.69 1.66 -2.41
N TRP A 68 0.94 0.98 -1.55
CA TRP A 68 1.04 -0.46 -1.37
C TRP A 68 0.65 -1.25 -2.63
N VAL A 69 -0.41 -0.82 -3.33
CA VAL A 69 -0.80 -1.42 -4.63
C VAL A 69 0.31 -1.25 -5.67
N VAL A 70 0.92 -0.06 -5.74
CA VAL A 70 2.01 0.23 -6.67
C VAL A 70 3.22 -0.67 -6.37
N HIS A 71 3.64 -0.74 -5.11
CA HIS A 71 4.73 -1.60 -4.67
C HIS A 71 4.47 -3.08 -4.93
N GLY A 72 3.30 -3.58 -4.53
CA GLY A 72 2.91 -4.98 -4.73
C GLY A 72 2.88 -5.34 -6.21
N SER A 73 2.36 -4.45 -7.06
CA SER A 73 2.31 -4.62 -8.51
C SER A 73 3.72 -4.66 -9.12
N HIS A 74 4.64 -3.80 -8.68
CA HIS A 74 6.04 -3.84 -9.13
C HIS A 74 6.77 -5.11 -8.69
N GLY A 75 6.55 -5.56 -7.46
CA GLY A 75 7.09 -6.84 -6.96
C GLY A 75 6.58 -8.02 -7.78
N MET A 76 5.27 -8.06 -8.04
CA MET A 76 4.63 -9.08 -8.87
C MET A 76 5.19 -9.08 -10.29
N ARG A 77 5.33 -7.91 -10.92
CA ARG A 77 5.92 -7.75 -12.25
C ARG A 77 7.32 -8.35 -12.32
N ARG A 78 8.14 -8.13 -11.28
CA ARG A 78 9.50 -8.70 -11.20
C ARG A 78 9.46 -10.22 -11.14
N ILE A 79 8.67 -10.79 -10.22
CA ILE A 79 8.58 -12.24 -10.03
C ILE A 79 8.02 -12.93 -11.28
N LEU A 80 6.92 -12.43 -11.83
CA LEU A 80 6.31 -12.99 -13.04
C LEU A 80 7.21 -12.79 -14.27
N GLY A 81 7.97 -11.71 -14.32
CA GLY A 81 8.92 -11.41 -15.40
C GLY A 81 10.11 -12.36 -15.46
N GLU A 82 10.44 -13.03 -14.36
CA GLU A 82 11.44 -14.12 -14.32
C GLU A 82 10.90 -15.42 -14.93
N LEU A 83 9.57 -15.63 -14.84
CA LEU A 83 8.90 -16.82 -15.38
C LEU A 83 8.63 -16.71 -16.89
N VAL A 84 8.45 -15.49 -17.41
CA VAL A 84 8.13 -15.24 -18.83
C VAL A 84 9.40 -14.93 -19.63
N LYS A 85 9.83 -15.90 -20.45
CA LYS A 85 11.05 -15.80 -21.27
C LYS A 85 10.87 -15.13 -22.64
N SER A 86 9.63 -15.01 -23.14
CA SER A 86 9.35 -14.42 -24.45
C SER A 86 9.17 -12.90 -24.36
N GLU A 87 9.68 -12.18 -25.36
CA GLU A 87 9.55 -10.71 -25.40
C GLU A 87 8.08 -10.27 -25.51
N LYS A 88 7.29 -10.96 -26.34
CA LYS A 88 5.84 -10.74 -26.46
C LYS A 88 5.13 -10.97 -25.12
N GLY A 89 5.50 -12.03 -24.40
CA GLY A 89 4.93 -12.33 -23.08
C GLY A 89 5.26 -11.26 -22.05
N ARG A 90 6.51 -10.75 -22.04
CA ARG A 90 6.92 -9.64 -21.16
C ARG A 90 6.13 -8.36 -21.42
N ARG A 91 5.92 -7.98 -22.68
CA ARG A 91 5.10 -6.80 -23.02
C ARG A 91 3.65 -6.95 -22.54
N ILE A 92 3.07 -8.14 -22.68
CA ILE A 92 1.71 -8.42 -22.21
C ILE A 92 1.66 -8.35 -20.68
N LEU A 93 2.61 -8.98 -19.99
CA LEU A 93 2.70 -8.94 -18.53
C LEU A 93 2.81 -7.50 -18.01
N ASP A 94 3.66 -6.69 -18.63
CA ASP A 94 3.85 -5.28 -18.28
C ASP A 94 2.56 -4.49 -18.45
N PHE A 95 1.86 -4.68 -19.56
CA PHE A 95 0.57 -4.05 -19.83
C PHE A 95 -0.48 -4.43 -18.79
N ILE A 96 -0.65 -5.73 -18.51
CA ILE A 96 -1.61 -6.23 -17.53
C ILE A 96 -1.28 -5.68 -16.14
N THR A 97 -0.02 -5.73 -15.73
CA THR A 97 0.39 -5.26 -14.40
C THR A 97 0.13 -3.76 -14.23
N ASN A 98 0.43 -2.96 -15.25
CA ASN A 98 0.13 -1.53 -15.22
C ASN A 98 -1.39 -1.27 -15.17
N ALA A 99 -2.19 -2.01 -15.93
CA ALA A 99 -3.65 -1.88 -15.91
C ALA A 99 -4.23 -2.21 -14.52
N VAL A 100 -3.78 -3.33 -13.93
CA VAL A 100 -4.18 -3.73 -12.56
C VAL A 100 -3.78 -2.67 -11.55
N MET A 101 -2.55 -2.15 -11.63
CA MET A 101 -2.04 -1.11 -10.72
C MET A 101 -2.90 0.16 -10.77
N VAL A 102 -3.21 0.65 -11.98
CA VAL A 102 -4.02 1.87 -12.16
C VAL A 102 -5.44 1.66 -11.65
N VAL A 103 -6.11 0.59 -12.09
CA VAL A 103 -7.50 0.31 -11.69
C VAL A 103 -7.60 0.11 -10.18
N THR A 104 -6.74 -0.72 -9.60
CA THR A 104 -6.77 -1.02 -8.17
C THR A 104 -6.41 0.21 -7.34
N GLY A 105 -5.42 1.00 -7.77
CA GLY A 105 -5.04 2.25 -7.11
C GLY A 105 -6.19 3.26 -7.09
N VAL A 106 -6.85 3.50 -8.23
CA VAL A 106 -7.99 4.44 -8.32
C VAL A 106 -9.17 3.95 -7.49
N VAL A 107 -9.53 2.67 -7.60
CA VAL A 107 -10.65 2.08 -6.83
C VAL A 107 -10.37 2.16 -5.34
N MET A 108 -9.18 1.79 -4.89
CA MET A 108 -8.82 1.86 -3.48
C MET A 108 -8.85 3.29 -2.95
N PHE A 109 -8.27 4.25 -3.67
CA PHE A 109 -8.31 5.65 -3.26
C PHE A 109 -9.76 6.14 -3.15
N TYR A 110 -10.58 5.85 -4.16
CA TYR A 110 -11.96 6.29 -4.18
C TYR A 110 -12.76 5.72 -3.00
N VAL A 111 -12.67 4.42 -2.78
CA VAL A 111 -13.38 3.73 -1.68
C VAL A 111 -12.93 4.26 -0.33
N LEU A 112 -11.63 4.45 -0.13
CA LEU A 112 -11.07 4.89 1.16
C LEU A 112 -11.29 6.37 1.48
N VAL A 113 -11.57 7.21 0.47
CA VAL A 113 -11.76 8.66 0.65
C VAL A 113 -13.23 9.07 0.60
N PHE A 114 -14.03 8.46 -0.28
CA PHE A 114 -15.38 8.94 -0.58
C PHE A 114 -16.51 8.01 -0.15
N VAL A 115 -16.20 6.77 0.25
CA VAL A 115 -17.20 5.76 0.63
C VAL A 115 -17.13 5.42 2.14
N THR A 116 -16.34 6.17 2.91
CA THR A 116 -16.16 6.02 4.36
C THR A 116 -17.27 6.64 5.19
#